data_AF-A0A353H6X0-F1
#
_entry.id   AF-A0A353H6X0-F1
#
_cell.length_a   1.000
_cell.length_b   1.000
_cell.length_c   1.000
_cell.angle_alpha   90.00
_cell.angle_beta   90.00
_cell.angle_gamma   90.00
#
_symmetry.space_group_name_H-M   'P 1'
#
loop_
_entity.id
_entity.type
_entity.pdbx_description
1 polymer ?
#
loop_
_entity_poly.entity_id
_entity_poly.type
_entity_poly.pdbx_seq_one_letter_code
_entity_poly.pdbx_strand_id
1 'polypeptide(L)'
;KPEQWKWSSYSATAKAKKSEQFLTTNWLLLQFSSKVGKARKLYRQFVADGMHTKDSPWQSLQGQVFLGGADFVAKMLSIMEDRQEIKEIPRKQRYPTRPQLEELMHNTENKEERNKRIILAHVTHGYTLKEIAEHLNIHYTTVSKVVNKGRKK
;
A
#
# COMPACT_ATOMS: atom_id res chain seq x y z
N LYS A 1 -24.71 11.80 0.05
CA LYS A 1 -25.25 10.82 -0.93
C LYS A 1 -24.31 10.77 -2.14
N PRO A 2 -24.04 9.60 -2.75
CA PRO A 2 -23.06 9.46 -3.86
C PRO A 2 -23.28 10.46 -5.01
N GLU A 3 -24.54 10.79 -5.24
CA GLU A 3 -25.03 11.69 -6.28
C GLU A 3 -24.60 13.16 -6.12
N GLN A 4 -24.19 13.57 -4.92
CA GLN A 4 -23.71 14.93 -4.64
C GLN A 4 -22.28 15.12 -5.18
N TRP A 5 -21.55 14.03 -5.42
CA TRP A 5 -20.20 14.09 -5.97
C TRP A 5 -20.25 14.20 -7.50
N LYS A 6 -20.31 15.44 -8.00
CA LYS A 6 -20.47 15.75 -9.44
C LYS A 6 -19.36 15.18 -10.33
N TRP A 7 -18.16 15.05 -9.79
CA TRP A 7 -16.98 14.55 -10.51
C TRP A 7 -16.89 13.02 -10.55
N SER A 8 -17.91 12.30 -10.06
CA SER A 8 -17.93 10.83 -10.06
C SER A 8 -18.66 10.32 -11.29
N SER A 9 -18.26 9.13 -11.74
CA SER A 9 -19.00 8.38 -12.76
C SER A 9 -20.34 7.84 -12.24
N TYR A 10 -20.62 7.92 -10.93
CA TYR A 10 -21.82 7.35 -10.32
C TYR A 10 -23.10 7.83 -11.00
N SER A 11 -23.22 9.13 -11.29
CA SER A 11 -24.42 9.67 -11.93
C SER A 11 -24.62 9.14 -13.36
N ALA A 12 -23.55 8.99 -14.13
CA ALA A 12 -23.60 8.43 -15.48
C ALA A 12 -23.96 6.93 -15.43
N THR A 13 -23.32 6.17 -14.54
CA THR A 13 -23.53 4.73 -14.39
C THR A 13 -24.92 4.40 -13.84
N ALA A 14 -25.34 5.07 -12.76
CA ALA A 14 -26.52 4.71 -11.97
C ALA A 14 -27.83 5.32 -12.48
N LYS A 15 -27.79 6.54 -13.05
CA LYS A 15 -28.99 7.33 -13.38
C LYS A 15 -29.24 7.49 -14.88
N ALA A 16 -28.49 6.80 -15.73
CA ALA A 16 -28.61 6.92 -17.19
C ALA A 16 -28.42 8.36 -17.70
N LYS A 17 -27.66 9.19 -16.98
CA LYS A 17 -27.27 10.51 -17.50
C LYS A 17 -26.35 10.32 -18.71
N LYS A 18 -26.31 11.32 -19.58
CA LYS A 18 -25.39 11.37 -20.72
C LYS A 18 -23.98 11.02 -20.22
N SER A 19 -23.48 9.89 -20.71
CA SER A 19 -22.11 9.46 -20.46
C SER A 19 -21.23 10.16 -21.48
N GLU A 20 -20.09 10.68 -21.04
CA GLU A 20 -19.07 11.15 -21.95
C GLU A 20 -18.49 9.97 -22.74
N GLN A 21 -17.97 10.23 -23.94
CA GLN A 21 -17.46 9.17 -24.84
C GLN A 21 -16.31 8.37 -24.23
N PHE A 22 -15.55 8.98 -23.32
CA PHE A 22 -14.44 8.31 -22.62
C PHE A 22 -14.89 7.39 -21.47
N LEU A 23 -16.17 7.43 -21.07
CA LEU A 23 -16.67 6.70 -19.91
C LEU A 23 -17.49 5.46 -20.33
N THR A 24 -16.91 4.28 -20.10
CA THR A 24 -17.56 2.99 -20.38
C THR A 24 -18.35 2.49 -19.16
N THR A 25 -19.67 2.70 -19.17
CA THR A 25 -20.56 2.21 -18.09
C THR A 25 -21.08 0.79 -18.32
N ASN A 26 -21.12 0.33 -19.58
CA ASN A 26 -21.77 -0.92 -19.94
C ASN A 26 -21.06 -2.14 -19.37
N TRP A 27 -19.72 -2.20 -19.49
CA TRP A 27 -18.92 -3.31 -18.94
C TRP A 27 -19.10 -3.48 -17.43
N LEU A 28 -19.16 -2.36 -16.69
CA LEU A 28 -19.40 -2.36 -15.25
C LEU A 28 -20.81 -2.86 -14.90
N LEU A 29 -21.84 -2.39 -15.62
CA LEU A 29 -23.22 -2.81 -15.40
C LEU A 29 -23.43 -4.30 -15.71
N LEU A 30 -22.70 -4.86 -16.69
CA LEU A 30 -22.75 -6.29 -17.02
C LEU A 30 -22.31 -7.20 -15.87
N GLN A 31 -21.48 -6.71 -14.94
CA GLN A 31 -21.10 -7.47 -13.73
C GLN A 31 -22.29 -7.72 -12.80
N PHE A 32 -23.38 -6.94 -12.92
CA PHE A 32 -24.57 -7.06 -12.09
C PHE A 32 -25.73 -7.77 -12.80
N SER A 33 -25.96 -7.46 -14.08
CA SER A 33 -27.00 -8.10 -14.89
C SER A 33 -26.84 -7.76 -16.37
N SER A 34 -27.29 -8.67 -17.25
CA SER A 34 -27.45 -8.40 -18.68
C SER A 34 -28.57 -7.37 -18.98
N LYS A 35 -29.56 -7.22 -18.10
CA LYS A 35 -30.64 -6.24 -18.26
C LYS A 35 -30.25 -4.91 -17.61
N VAL A 36 -30.03 -3.88 -18.43
CA VAL A 36 -29.52 -2.56 -18.01
C VAL A 36 -30.31 -1.94 -16.85
N GLY A 37 -31.64 -1.98 -16.89
CA GLY A 37 -32.49 -1.46 -15.80
C GLY A 37 -32.26 -2.18 -14.46
N LYS A 38 -32.14 -3.52 -14.50
CA LYS A 38 -31.84 -4.34 -13.32
C LYS A 38 -30.40 -4.12 -12.84
N ALA A 39 -29.44 -4.06 -13.76
CA ALA A 39 -28.04 -3.79 -13.46
C ALA A 39 -27.85 -2.46 -12.72
N ARG A 40 -28.50 -1.38 -13.16
CA ARG A 40 -28.45 -0.08 -12.48
C ARG A 40 -29.08 -0.12 -11.08
N LYS A 41 -30.15 -0.88 -10.89
CA LYS A 41 -30.76 -1.06 -9.56
C LYS A 41 -29.78 -1.78 -8.61
N LEU A 42 -29.19 -2.89 -9.06
CA LEU A 42 -28.21 -3.66 -8.29
C LEU A 42 -26.94 -2.85 -8.01
N TYR A 43 -26.44 -2.09 -8.99
CA TYR A 43 -25.29 -1.20 -8.79
C TYR A 43 -25.57 -0.13 -7.73
N ARG A 44 -26.74 0.51 -7.75
CA ARG A 44 -27.12 1.50 -6.72
C ARG A 44 -27.16 0.88 -5.33
N GLN A 45 -27.69 -0.33 -5.22
CA GLN A 45 -27.74 -1.09 -3.97
C GLN A 45 -26.32 -1.43 -3.50
N PHE A 46 -25.48 -2.00 -4.36
CA PHE A 46 -24.07 -2.28 -4.07
C PHE A 46 -23.31 -1.06 -3.54
N VAL A 47 -23.49 0.11 -4.17
CA VAL A 47 -22.85 1.35 -3.69
C VAL A 47 -23.40 1.78 -2.33
N ALA A 48 -24.72 1.68 -2.11
CA ALA A 48 -25.32 2.01 -0.82
C ALA A 48 -24.83 1.07 0.29
N ASP A 49 -24.78 -0.24 0.02
CA ASP A 49 -24.30 -1.24 0.96
C ASP A 49 -22.82 -0.98 1.30
N GLY A 50 -21.99 -0.70 0.29
CA GLY A 50 -20.57 -0.40 0.45
C GLY A 50 -20.26 0.89 1.21
N MET A 51 -21.19 1.86 1.27
CA MET A 51 -21.02 3.07 2.07
C MET A 51 -21.07 2.80 3.58
N HIS A 52 -21.69 1.70 3.99
CA HIS A 52 -21.87 1.33 5.39
C HIS A 52 -20.87 0.26 5.84
N THR A 53 -20.10 -0.30 4.91
CA THR A 53 -19.07 -1.29 5.20
C THR A 53 -17.86 -0.63 5.87
N LYS A 54 -17.42 -1.22 6.99
CA LYS A 54 -16.19 -0.80 7.69
C LYS A 54 -14.93 -1.41 7.08
N ASP A 55 -15.09 -2.55 6.40
CA ASP A 55 -14.02 -3.27 5.75
C ASP A 55 -13.60 -2.52 4.49
N SER A 56 -12.35 -2.08 4.51
CA SER A 56 -11.78 -1.22 3.50
C SER A 56 -10.63 -1.96 2.84
N PRO A 57 -10.59 -2.09 1.50
CA PRO A 57 -9.49 -2.74 0.81
C PRO A 57 -8.14 -2.07 1.11
N TRP A 58 -8.17 -0.79 1.52
CA TRP A 58 -7.00 -0.05 1.97
C TRP A 58 -6.30 -0.67 3.19
N GLN A 59 -6.99 -1.49 4.00
CA GLN A 59 -6.39 -2.20 5.14
C GLN A 59 -5.48 -3.35 4.71
N SER A 60 -5.74 -3.96 3.56
CA SER A 60 -4.96 -5.09 3.03
C SER A 60 -3.86 -4.64 2.06
N LEU A 61 -3.59 -3.34 2.00
CA LEU A 61 -2.68 -2.76 1.03
C LEU A 61 -1.22 -2.87 1.50
N GLN A 62 -0.38 -3.51 0.70
CA GLN A 62 1.05 -3.68 0.98
C GLN A 62 1.84 -2.51 0.37
N GLY A 63 2.64 -1.86 1.22
CA GLY A 63 3.48 -0.72 0.83
C GLY A 63 2.76 0.48 0.25
N GLN A 64 1.44 0.60 0.45
CA GLN A 64 0.59 1.64 -0.16
C GLN A 64 0.50 1.58 -1.71
N VAL A 65 0.92 0.46 -2.33
CA VAL A 65 0.89 0.30 -3.80
C VAL A 65 0.14 -0.97 -4.21
N PHE A 66 0.25 -2.06 -3.44
CA PHE A 66 -0.23 -3.36 -3.88
C PHE A 66 -1.41 -3.86 -3.07
N LEU A 67 -2.46 -4.30 -3.77
CA LEU A 67 -3.62 -4.97 -3.19
C LEU A 67 -3.77 -6.34 -3.87
N GLY A 68 -3.50 -7.42 -3.15
CA GLY A 68 -3.55 -8.77 -3.68
C GLY A 68 -2.90 -9.80 -2.74
N GLY A 69 -2.91 -11.07 -3.16
CA GLY A 69 -2.25 -12.15 -2.43
C GLY A 69 -0.72 -12.09 -2.49
N ALA A 70 -0.05 -12.89 -1.65
CA ALA A 70 1.41 -12.90 -1.53
C ALA A 70 2.12 -13.17 -2.87
N ASP A 71 1.63 -14.12 -3.67
CA ASP A 71 2.21 -14.46 -4.98
C ASP A 71 2.15 -13.30 -5.97
N PHE A 72 1.04 -12.55 -5.96
CA PHE A 72 0.90 -11.36 -6.80
C PHE A 72 1.91 -10.29 -6.39
N VAL A 73 2.06 -10.04 -5.09
CA VAL A 73 3.01 -9.05 -4.58
C VAL A 73 4.45 -9.46 -4.89
N ALA A 74 4.81 -10.73 -4.68
CA ALA A 74 6.13 -11.25 -5.03
C ALA A 74 6.46 -11.04 -6.51
N LYS A 75 5.50 -11.32 -7.40
CA LYS A 75 5.64 -11.07 -8.84
C LYS A 75 5.86 -9.58 -9.15
N MET A 76 5.11 -8.69 -8.51
CA MET A 76 5.25 -7.25 -8.73
C MET A 76 6.58 -6.71 -8.21
N LEU A 77 7.07 -7.22 -7.07
CA LEU A 77 8.37 -6.86 -6.51
C LEU A 77 9.52 -7.17 -7.45
N SER A 78 9.51 -8.35 -8.08
CA SER A 78 10.55 -8.76 -9.03
C SER A 78 10.66 -7.79 -10.21
N ILE A 79 9.55 -7.17 -10.62
CA ILE A 79 9.52 -6.14 -11.69
C ILE A 79 10.04 -4.79 -11.17
N MET A 80 10.02 -4.57 -9.85
CA MET A 80 10.37 -3.30 -9.21
C MET A 80 11.80 -3.23 -8.66
N GLU A 81 12.61 -4.30 -8.72
CA GLU A 81 13.95 -4.32 -8.10
C GLU A 81 14.82 -3.12 -8.52
N ASP A 82 14.73 -2.69 -9.79
CA ASP A 82 15.47 -1.54 -10.33
C ASP A 82 15.01 -0.17 -9.79
N ARG A 83 13.86 -0.09 -9.11
CA ARG A 83 13.27 1.18 -8.63
C ARG A 83 13.61 1.52 -7.18
N GLN A 84 14.34 0.65 -6.47
CA GLN A 84 14.73 0.90 -5.08
C GLN A 84 15.65 2.12 -4.92
N GLU A 85 16.33 2.54 -5.99
CA GLU A 85 17.26 3.67 -5.98
C GLU A 85 16.61 5.03 -6.26
N ILE A 86 15.36 5.06 -6.77
CA ILE A 86 14.66 6.29 -7.16
C ILE A 86 14.24 7.05 -5.91
N LYS A 87 14.96 8.13 -5.58
CA LYS A 87 14.78 8.87 -4.32
C LYS A 87 13.45 9.63 -4.26
N GLU A 88 12.88 9.96 -5.42
CA GLU A 88 11.58 10.62 -5.57
C GLU A 88 10.41 9.74 -5.13
N ILE A 89 10.60 8.41 -5.11
CA ILE A 89 9.57 7.47 -4.65
C ILE A 89 9.65 7.33 -3.12
N PRO A 90 8.52 7.50 -2.40
CA PRO A 90 8.47 7.28 -0.95
C PRO A 90 9.03 5.91 -0.54
N ARG A 91 9.82 5.87 0.54
CA ARG A 91 10.47 4.63 1.03
C ARG A 91 9.47 3.48 1.26
N LYS A 92 8.27 3.76 1.77
CA LYS A 92 7.22 2.75 1.97
C LYS A 92 6.76 2.08 0.67
N GLN A 93 6.83 2.79 -0.45
CA GLN A 93 6.47 2.27 -1.78
C GLN A 93 7.65 1.58 -2.47
N ARG A 94 8.88 2.00 -2.16
CA ARG A 94 10.11 1.34 -2.63
C ARG A 94 10.37 -0.02 -1.97
N TYR A 95 9.96 -0.16 -0.71
CA TYR A 95 10.10 -1.39 0.06
C TYR A 95 8.72 -1.87 0.57
N PRO A 96 7.81 -2.30 -0.32
CA PRO A 96 6.41 -2.49 0.02
C PRO A 96 6.16 -3.76 0.86
N THR A 97 7.10 -4.71 0.85
CA THR A 97 7.08 -5.93 1.68
C THR A 97 8.12 -5.90 2.80
N ARG A 98 8.58 -4.72 3.20
CA ARG A 98 9.48 -4.63 4.37
C ARG A 98 8.75 -5.18 5.60
N PRO A 99 9.36 -6.13 6.35
CA PRO A 99 8.79 -6.62 7.61
C PRO A 99 8.75 -5.49 8.64
N GLN A 100 7.91 -5.62 9.66
CA GLN A 100 7.79 -4.62 10.71
C GLN A 100 9.11 -4.50 11.49
N LEU A 101 9.40 -3.33 12.08
CA LEU A 101 10.63 -3.14 12.84
C LEU A 101 10.69 -4.06 14.06
N GLU A 102 9.53 -4.30 14.69
CA GLU A 102 9.35 -5.22 15.81
C GLU A 102 9.84 -6.63 15.46
N GLU A 103 9.46 -7.14 14.28
CA GLU A 103 9.85 -8.46 13.78
C GLU A 103 11.36 -8.51 13.46
N LEU A 104 11.89 -7.44 12.88
CA LEU A 104 13.32 -7.34 12.57
C LEU A 104 14.20 -7.23 13.82
N MET A 105 13.69 -6.66 14.90
CA MET A 105 14.44 -6.41 16.14
C MET A 105 14.17 -7.45 17.23
N HIS A 106 13.30 -8.43 16.96
CA HIS A 106 12.99 -9.52 17.88
C HIS A 106 14.26 -10.31 18.28
N ASN A 107 14.35 -10.72 19.55
CA ASN A 107 15.47 -11.49 20.13
C ASN A 107 16.86 -10.82 20.04
N THR A 108 16.93 -9.49 20.10
CA THR A 108 18.22 -8.77 20.16
C THR A 108 18.77 -8.71 21.58
N GLU A 109 19.24 -9.85 22.09
CA GLU A 109 19.81 -9.95 23.45
C GLU A 109 21.21 -9.29 23.55
N ASN A 110 21.97 -9.31 22.45
CA ASN A 110 23.36 -8.85 22.42
C ASN A 110 23.56 -7.59 21.57
N LYS A 111 24.51 -6.74 22.00
CA LYS A 111 24.87 -5.47 21.31
C LYS A 111 25.30 -5.68 19.86
N GLU A 112 26.01 -6.77 19.57
CA GLU A 112 26.44 -7.09 18.21
C GLU A 112 25.27 -7.47 17.32
N GLU A 113 24.35 -8.29 17.81
CA GLU A 113 23.17 -8.73 17.06
C GLU A 113 22.24 -7.55 16.78
N ARG A 114 21.99 -6.70 17.78
CA ARG A 114 21.28 -5.43 17.60
C ARG A 114 21.91 -4.60 16.47
N ASN A 115 23.24 -4.48 16.46
CA ASN A 115 23.92 -3.68 15.45
C ASN A 115 23.76 -4.28 14.04
N LYS A 116 23.78 -5.62 13.90
CA LYS A 116 23.50 -6.30 12.63
C LYS A 116 22.07 -6.04 12.16
N ARG A 117 21.08 -6.16 13.06
CA ARG A 117 19.66 -5.88 12.75
C ARG A 117 19.44 -4.42 12.33
N ILE A 118 20.11 -3.46 12.98
CA ILE A 118 20.08 -2.04 12.58
C ILE A 118 20.57 -1.86 11.14
N ILE A 119 21.69 -2.50 10.78
CA ILE A 119 22.24 -2.43 9.42
C ILE A 119 21.26 -3.06 8.43
N LEU A 120 20.75 -4.25 8.72
CA LEU A 120 19.77 -4.97 7.89
C LEU A 120 18.51 -4.13 7.64
N ALA A 121 17.93 -3.55 8.70
CA ALA A 121 16.75 -2.70 8.61
C ALA A 121 16.99 -1.48 7.71
N HIS A 122 18.15 -0.83 7.82
CA HIS A 122 18.44 0.36 7.02
C HIS A 122 18.81 0.04 5.56
N VAL A 123 19.69 -0.93 5.34
CA VAL A 123 20.29 -1.22 4.04
C VAL A 123 19.36 -2.06 3.19
N THR A 124 18.82 -3.15 3.74
CA THR A 124 18.00 -4.11 2.99
C THR A 124 16.54 -3.69 2.95
N HIS A 125 16.00 -3.16 4.07
CA HIS A 125 14.58 -2.83 4.19
C HIS A 125 14.27 -1.33 4.12
N GLY A 126 15.30 -0.50 3.93
CA GLY A 126 15.15 0.93 3.65
C GLY A 126 14.56 1.76 4.80
N TYR A 127 14.58 1.26 6.04
CA TYR A 127 14.15 2.04 7.21
C TYR A 127 15.04 3.27 7.42
N THR A 128 14.45 4.37 7.85
CA THR A 128 15.21 5.56 8.22
C THR A 128 15.90 5.34 9.57
N LEU A 129 17.03 6.01 9.77
CA LEU A 129 17.72 5.94 11.07
C LEU A 129 16.85 6.50 12.21
N LYS A 130 15.93 7.42 11.89
CA LYS A 130 14.94 7.97 12.82
C LYS A 130 13.91 6.91 13.24
N GLU A 131 13.29 6.21 12.28
CA GLU A 131 12.35 5.10 12.57
C GLU A 131 13.02 4.04 13.47
N ILE A 132 14.26 3.66 13.16
CA ILE A 132 15.02 2.67 13.96
C ILE A 132 15.34 3.21 15.36
N ALA A 133 15.75 4.48 15.47
CA ALA A 133 16.09 5.11 16.75
C ALA A 133 14.88 5.22 17.69
N GLU A 134 13.73 5.62 17.14
CA GLU A 134 12.46 5.70 17.87
C GLU A 134 12.02 4.31 18.35
N HIS A 135 12.07 3.30 17.47
CA HIS A 135 11.68 1.93 17.83
C HIS A 135 12.57 1.33 18.93
N LEU A 136 13.89 1.55 18.87
CA LEU A 136 14.83 1.04 19.88
C LEU A 136 14.96 1.92 21.12
N ASN A 137 14.27 3.07 21.16
CA ASN A 137 14.41 4.10 22.20
C ASN A 137 15.87 4.50 22.48
N ILE A 138 16.66 4.69 21.41
CA ILE A 138 18.06 5.13 21.50
C ILE A 138 18.28 6.39 20.68
N HIS A 139 19.33 7.14 21.02
CA HIS A 139 19.66 8.34 20.26
C HIS A 139 20.04 8.04 18.81
N TYR A 140 19.53 8.85 17.87
CA TYR A 140 19.78 8.74 16.42
C TYR A 140 21.26 8.58 16.05
N THR A 141 22.16 9.27 16.75
CA THR A 141 23.61 9.21 16.48
C THR A 141 24.20 7.82 16.75
N THR A 142 23.61 7.04 17.66
CA THR A 142 24.03 5.65 17.92
C THR A 142 23.73 4.79 16.71
N VAL A 143 22.51 4.91 16.15
CA VAL A 143 22.10 4.18 14.93
C VAL A 143 23.00 4.58 13.75
N SER A 144 23.27 5.88 13.59
CA SER A 144 24.15 6.39 12.54
C SER A 144 25.58 5.83 12.64
N LYS A 145 26.17 5.80 13.84
CA LYS A 145 27.51 5.22 14.08
C LYS A 145 27.54 3.73 13.73
N VAL A 146 26.49 2.98 14.09
CA VAL A 146 26.38 1.55 13.79
C VAL A 146 26.33 1.31 12.28
N VAL A 147 25.46 2.02 11.56
CA VAL A 147 25.34 1.89 10.09
C VAL A 147 26.64 2.28 9.39
N ASN A 148 27.28 3.38 9.80
CA ASN A 148 28.55 3.83 9.22
C ASN A 148 29.70 2.85 9.48
N LYS A 149 29.73 2.20 10.66
CA LYS A 149 30.71 1.15 10.96
C LYS A 149 30.50 -0.10 10.10
N GLY A 150 29.24 -0.45 9.81
CA GLY A 150 28.89 -1.58 8.95
C GLY A 150 29.26 -1.40 7.47
N ARG A 151 29.21 -0.16 6.94
CA ARG A 151 29.58 0.15 5.55
C ARG A 151 31.09 0.19 5.27
N LYS A 152 31.93 0.22 6.31
CA LYS A 152 33.40 0.33 6.20
C LYS A 152 34.12 -1.03 6.18
N LYS A 153 33.38 -2.14 6.19
CA LYS A 153 33.90 -3.49 5.94
C LYS A 153 33.52 -3.91 4.53
#